data_AF-E6VFK9-F1
#
_entry.id   AF-E6VFK9-F1
#
_cell.length_a   1.000
_cell.length_b   1.000
_cell.length_c   1.000
_cell.angle_alpha   90.00
_cell.angle_beta   90.00
_cell.angle_gamma   90.00
#
_symmetry.space_group_name_H-M   'P 1'
#
loop_
_entity.id
_entity.type
_entity.pdbx_description
1 polymer ?
#
loop_
_entity_poly.entity_id
_entity_poly.type
_entity_poly.pdbx_seq_one_letter_code
_entity_poly.pdbx_strand_id
1 'polypeptide(L)' 'MPYLLCQAGDIVFVRARVLVAASDAFQIRIEHFPEYAFTTWAPPSEIARFEDIPRLRPLRAFP' A
#
# COMPACT_ATOMS: atom_id res chain seq x y z
N MET A 1 -11.23 5.20 17.41
CA MET A 1 -11.60 4.27 16.31
C MET A 1 -10.84 4.64 15.04
N PRO A 2 -10.23 3.68 14.34
CA PRO A 2 -9.31 3.93 13.22
C PRO A 2 -9.94 4.60 11.98
N TYR A 3 -11.26 4.63 11.85
CA TYR A 3 -11.98 5.36 10.79
C TYR A 3 -12.04 6.89 10.97
N LEU A 4 -11.44 7.44 12.04
CA LEU A 4 -11.35 8.89 12.23
C LEU A 4 -10.21 9.55 11.45
N LEU A 5 -9.29 8.77 10.88
CA LEU A 5 -8.05 9.29 10.28
C LEU A 5 -8.06 9.31 8.75
N CYS A 6 -8.95 8.56 8.11
CA CYS A 6 -9.03 8.46 6.65
C CYS A 6 -10.50 8.41 6.22
N GLN A 7 -10.83 9.11 5.14
CA GLN A 7 -12.13 9.14 4.49
C GLN A 7 -12.11 8.32 3.20
N ALA A 8 -13.28 7.93 2.72
CA ALA A 8 -13.39 7.32 1.40
C ALA A 8 -12.87 8.30 0.32
N GLY A 9 -11.96 7.83 -0.52
CA GLY A 9 -11.28 8.65 -1.53
C GLY A 9 -9.88 9.12 -1.12
N ASP A 10 -9.49 8.99 0.14
CA ASP A 10 -8.13 9.32 0.56
C ASP A 10 -7.11 8.32 -0.01
N ILE A 11 -5.97 8.85 -0.46
CA ILE A 11 -4.81 8.03 -0.78
C ILE A 11 -4.08 7.71 0.52
N VAL A 12 -4.05 6.44 0.88
CA VAL A 12 -3.41 5.94 2.10
C VAL A 12 -2.23 5.03 1.77
N PHE A 13 -1.22 5.05 2.64
CA PHE A 13 -0.10 4.10 2.58
C PHE A 13 -0.28 3.03 3.64
N VAL A 14 -0.31 1.77 3.22
CA VAL A 14 -0.44 0.62 4.13
C VAL A 14 0.88 -0.11 4.24
N ARG A 15 1.17 -0.63 5.44
CA ARG A 15 2.31 -1.54 5.62
C ARG A 15 1.95 -2.90 5.02
N ALA A 16 2.77 -3.37 4.08
CA ALA A 16 2.63 -4.67 3.46
C ALA A 16 3.98 -5.37 3.32
N ARG A 17 3.96 -6.69 3.18
CA ARG A 17 5.15 -7.52 2.86
C ARG A 17 5.03 -8.07 1.45
N VAL A 18 6.10 -7.97 0.67
CA VAL A 18 6.19 -8.66 -0.64
C VAL A 18 6.38 -10.15 -0.40
N LEU A 19 5.53 -10.97 -1.00
CA LEU A 19 5.62 -12.43 -1.01
C LEU A 19 6.26 -12.94 -2.30
N VAL A 20 5.88 -12.35 -3.44
CA VAL A 20 6.35 -12.70 -4.78
C VAL A 20 6.66 -11.42 -5.56
N ALA A 21 7.78 -11.42 -6.29
CA ALA A 21 8.14 -10.38 -7.25
C ALA A 21 8.09 -10.96 -8.67
N ALA A 22 7.07 -10.60 -9.44
CA ALA A 22 6.95 -10.93 -10.85
C ALA A 22 7.48 -9.77 -11.72
N SER A 23 7.49 -9.95 -13.05
CA SER A 23 7.99 -8.94 -13.99
C SER A 23 7.19 -7.64 -13.99
N ASP A 24 5.90 -7.71 -13.71
CA ASP A 24 4.90 -6.65 -13.92
C ASP A 24 4.05 -6.37 -12.68
N ALA A 25 4.17 -7.18 -11.63
CA ALA A 25 3.43 -7.02 -10.38
C ALA A 25 4.16 -7.69 -9.21
N PHE A 26 3.79 -7.29 -8.00
CA PHE A 26 4.19 -7.95 -6.77
C PHE A 26 2.97 -8.50 -6.05
N GLN A 27 3.08 -9.72 -5.53
CA GLN A 27 2.11 -10.23 -4.58
C GLN A 27 2.48 -9.71 -3.19
N ILE A 28 1.57 -8.99 -2.56
CA ILE A 28 1.77 -8.37 -1.24
C ILE A 28 0.78 -8.92 -0.22
N ARG A 29 1.22 -8.99 1.03
CA ARG A 29 0.39 -9.31 2.21
C ARG A 29 0.26 -8.08 3.09
N ILE A 30 -0.97 -7.61 3.29
CA ILE A 30 -1.28 -6.51 4.19
C ILE A 30 -1.55 -7.11 5.58
N GLU A 31 -0.71 -6.75 6.56
CA GLU A 31 -0.80 -7.27 7.93
C GLU A 31 -1.60 -6.26 8.77
N HIS A 32 -2.84 -6.60 9.11
CA HIS A 32 -3.67 -5.79 10.01
C HIS A 32 -3.77 -6.44 11.39
N PHE A 33 -4.09 -7.75 11.43
CA PHE A 33 -4.09 -8.61 12.62
C PHE A 33 -3.71 -10.04 12.22
N PRO A 34 -3.25 -10.91 13.14
CA PRO A 34 -2.85 -12.29 12.82
C PRO A 34 -3.93 -13.09 12.09
N GLU A 35 -5.20 -12.78 12.41
CA GLU A 35 -6.39 -13.47 11.91
C GLU A 35 -6.94 -12.85 10.61
N TYR A 36 -6.53 -11.62 10.29
CA TYR A 36 -7.02 -10.87 9.13
C TYR A 36 -5.83 -10.33 8.35
N ALA A 37 -5.20 -11.26 7.62
CA ALA A 37 -4.24 -10.93 6.59
C ALA A 37 -4.88 -11.12 5.22
N PHE A 38 -4.77 -10.11 4.38
CA PHE A 38 -5.24 -10.16 2.99
C PHE A 38 -4.03 -10.13 2.05
N THR A 39 -4.07 -10.96 1.02
CA THR A 39 -3.08 -10.98 -0.04
C THR A 39 -3.67 -10.44 -1.33
N THR A 40 -2.94 -9.54 -1.99
CA THR A 40 -3.33 -8.96 -3.28
C THR A 40 -2.13 -8.78 -4.18
N TRP A 41 -2.36 -8.58 -5.46
CA TRP A 41 -1.35 -8.13 -6.41
C TRP A 41 -1.38 -6.61 -6.51
N ALA A 42 -0.21 -5.99 -6.57
CA ALA A 42 -0.06 -4.54 -6.79
C ALA A 42 1.01 -4.28 -7.85
N PRO A 43 0.78 -3.30 -8.75
CA PRO A 43 1.75 -2.94 -9.77
C PRO A 43 2.98 -2.25 -9.13
N PRO A 44 4.16 -2.30 -9.78
CA PRO A 44 5.36 -1.64 -9.29
C PRO A 44 5.19 -0.13 -9.00
N SER A 45 4.30 0.55 -9.73
CA SER A 45 4.02 1.98 -9.57
C SER A 45 3.33 2.31 -8.24
N GLU A 46 2.71 1.34 -7.57
CA GLU A 46 2.01 1.52 -6.29
C GLU A 46 2.84 1.01 -5.10
N ILE A 47 4.07 0.56 -5.34
CA ILE A 47 4.95 -0.01 -4.31
C ILE A 47 6.16 0.88 -4.12
N ALA A 48 6.44 1.17 -2.86
CA ALA A 48 7.67 1.83 -2.45
C ALA A 48 8.25 1.11 -1.24
N ARG A 49 9.59 1.11 -1.14
CA ARG A 49 10.24 0.66 0.08
C ARG A 49 9.92 1.63 1.21
N PHE A 50 9.90 1.14 2.44
CA PHE A 50 9.60 1.95 3.62
C PHE A 50 10.51 3.19 3.73
N GLU A 51 11.79 3.04 3.40
CA GLU A 51 12.78 4.12 3.36
C GLU A 51 12.50 5.20 2.30
N ASP A 52 11.71 4.86 1.28
CA ASP A 52 11.35 5.76 0.19
C ASP A 52 10.04 6.51 0.45
N ILE A 53 9.21 6.07 1.42
CA ILE A 53 7.91 6.68 1.74
C ILE A 53 8.01 8.18 2.08
N PRO A 54 8.98 8.67 2.88
CA PRO A 54 9.13 10.10 3.14
C PRO A 54 9.46 10.93 1.89
N ARG A 55 9.87 10.27 0.79
CA ARG A 55 10.27 10.89 -0.49
C ARG A 55 9.16 10.83 -1.53
N LEU A 56 8.09 10.08 -1.29
CA LEU A 56 6.92 10.05 -2.16
C LEU A 56 6.16 11.35 -1.97
N ARG A 57 6.31 12.28 -2.92
CA ARG A 57 5.37 13.40 -3.00
C ARG A 57 4.00 12.82 -3.35
N PRO A 58 2.93 13.23 -2.67
CA PRO A 58 1.59 12.83 -3.07
C PRO A 58 1.41 13.21 -4.54
N LEU A 59 1.12 12.21 -5.38
CA LEU A 59 0.64 12.45 -6.73
C LEU A 59 -0.65 13.23 -6.55
N ARG A 60 -0.62 14.53 -6.85
CA ARG A 60 -1.83 15.35 -6.84
C ARG A 60 -2.86 14.63 -7.71
N ALA A 61 -4.06 14.45 -7.16
CA ALA A 61 -5.22 14.12 -7.96
C ALA A 61 -5.28 15.09 -9.14
N PHE A 62 -5.38 14.55 -10.36
CA PHE A 62 -5.74 15.35 -11.52
C PHE A 62 -7.11 16.02 -11.25
N PRO A 63 -7.33 17.23 -11.79
CA PRO A 63 -8.51 18.05 -11.50
C PRO A 63 -9.84 17.35 -11.81
#